data_AF-A0A4Q2SYC5-F1
#
_entry.id   AF-A0A4Q2SYC5-F1
#
_cell.length_a   1.000
_cell.length_b   1.000
_cell.length_c   1.000
_cell.angle_alpha   90.00
_cell.angle_beta   90.00
_cell.angle_gamma   90.00
#
_symmetry.space_group_name_H-M   'P 1'
#
loop_
_entity.id
_entity.type
_entity.pdbx_description
1 polymer ?
#
loop_
_entity_poly.entity_id
_entity_poly.type
_entity_poly.pdbx_seq_one_letter_code
_entity_poly.pdbx_strand_id
1 'polypeptide(L)'
;MTTSQDLVRRLVSDFPDLQAMMDEHLADQEGELLPYLFLADVARWAHKALDADPEGVGDVVDWLEDEFVIAEPAEQDLIGLGFVEAIPFPPEGAALLLRLGPALTHVAAELGLLPAAD
;
A
#
# COMPACT_ATOMS: atom_id res chain seq x y z
N MET A 1 -13.51 10.20 -12.85
CA MET A 1 -12.78 9.21 -12.04
C MET A 1 -11.40 9.11 -12.67
N THR A 2 -10.35 9.29 -11.88
CA THR A 2 -8.97 9.16 -12.35
C THR A 2 -8.53 7.70 -12.24
N THR A 3 -7.49 7.29 -12.99
CA THR A 3 -6.90 5.94 -12.87
C THR A 3 -6.49 5.64 -11.42
N SER A 4 -5.95 6.62 -10.71
CA SER A 4 -5.63 6.54 -9.28
C SER A 4 -6.84 6.23 -8.38
N GLN A 5 -8.00 6.84 -8.66
CA GLN A 5 -9.23 6.54 -7.93
C GLN A 5 -9.79 5.16 -8.30
N ASP A 6 -9.62 4.74 -9.55
CA ASP A 6 -10.03 3.42 -10.03
C ASP A 6 -9.24 2.31 -9.32
N LEU A 7 -7.91 2.44 -9.22
CA LEU A 7 -7.05 1.51 -8.50
C LEU A 7 -7.50 1.30 -7.06
N VAL A 8 -7.74 2.40 -6.33
CA VAL A 8 -8.17 2.32 -4.94
C VAL A 8 -9.55 1.66 -4.79
N ARG A 9 -10.48 1.95 -5.71
CA ARG A 9 -11.81 1.31 -5.69
C ARG A 9 -11.74 -0.18 -6.01
N ARG A 10 -10.84 -0.62 -6.90
CA ARG A 10 -10.59 -2.04 -7.17
C ARG A 10 -10.01 -2.74 -5.94
N LEU A 11 -9.02 -2.12 -5.28
CA LEU A 11 -8.44 -2.61 -4.04
C LEU A 11 -9.53 -2.87 -2.98
N VAL A 12 -10.38 -1.88 -2.69
CA VAL A 12 -11.45 -2.04 -1.69
C VAL A 12 -12.53 -3.04 -2.12
N SER A 13 -12.80 -3.15 -3.43
CA SER A 13 -13.73 -4.15 -3.96
C SER A 13 -13.22 -5.58 -3.75
N ASP A 14 -11.92 -5.80 -3.87
CA ASP A 14 -11.29 -7.13 -3.72
C ASP A 14 -11.04 -7.47 -2.25
N PHE A 15 -10.90 -6.46 -1.38
CA PHE A 15 -10.70 -6.62 0.06
C PHE A 15 -11.75 -5.84 0.87
N PRO A 16 -12.92 -6.45 1.13
CA PRO A 16 -14.02 -5.80 1.86
C PRO A 16 -13.64 -5.31 3.27
N ASP A 17 -12.61 -5.88 3.89
CA ASP A 17 -12.11 -5.44 5.20
C ASP A 17 -11.52 -4.02 5.17
N LEU A 18 -11.15 -3.53 3.97
CA LEU A 18 -10.72 -2.14 3.77
C LEU A 18 -11.90 -1.18 3.60
N GLN A 19 -13.15 -1.65 3.51
CA GLN A 19 -14.32 -0.78 3.33
C GLN A 19 -14.52 0.17 4.51
N ALA A 20 -14.32 -0.29 5.75
CA ALA A 20 -14.41 0.57 6.92
C ALA A 20 -13.37 1.71 6.87
N MET A 21 -12.15 1.41 6.42
CA MET A 21 -11.10 2.40 6.21
C MET A 21 -11.45 3.37 5.08
N MET A 22 -12.08 2.91 4.00
CA MET A 22 -12.58 3.75 2.91
C MET A 22 -13.66 4.72 3.40
N ASP A 23 -14.59 4.23 4.21
CA ASP A 23 -15.66 5.06 4.76
C ASP A 23 -15.10 6.13 5.72
N GLU A 24 -14.16 5.76 6.59
CA GLU A 24 -13.45 6.70 7.48
C GLU A 24 -12.67 7.74 6.67
N HIS A 25 -11.91 7.31 5.66
CA HIS A 25 -11.15 8.20 4.79
C HIS A 25 -12.06 9.22 4.09
N LEU A 26 -13.17 8.78 3.50
CA LEU A 26 -14.13 9.68 2.86
C LEU A 26 -14.74 10.65 3.87
N ALA A 27 -15.04 10.21 5.10
CA ALA A 27 -15.55 11.11 6.13
C ALA A 27 -14.53 12.19 6.52
N ASP A 28 -13.26 11.80 6.72
CA ASP A 28 -12.17 12.70 7.12
C ASP A 28 -11.77 13.67 6.01
N GLN A 29 -11.91 13.27 4.75
CA GLN A 29 -11.58 14.08 3.56
C GLN A 29 -12.81 14.75 2.93
N GLU A 30 -13.87 15.02 3.72
CA GLU A 30 -15.08 15.76 3.28
C GLU A 30 -15.79 15.15 2.04
N GLY A 31 -15.74 13.83 1.91
CA GLY A 31 -16.32 13.04 0.81
C GLY A 31 -15.39 12.89 -0.40
N GLU A 32 -14.17 13.41 -0.34
CA GLU A 32 -13.18 13.28 -1.42
C GLU A 32 -12.32 12.03 -1.23
N LEU A 33 -12.12 11.27 -2.32
CA LEU A 33 -11.17 10.16 -2.32
C LEU A 33 -9.79 10.69 -2.74
N LEU A 34 -8.84 10.68 -1.79
CA LEU A 34 -7.45 11.09 -1.99
C LEU A 34 -6.54 9.84 -2.04
N PRO A 35 -6.21 9.30 -3.24
CA PRO A 35 -5.64 7.97 -3.37
C PRO A 35 -4.29 7.78 -2.66
N TYR A 36 -3.40 8.77 -2.72
CA TYR A 36 -2.10 8.72 -2.05
C TYR A 36 -2.25 8.60 -0.53
N LEU A 37 -3.16 9.38 0.06
CA LEU A 37 -3.42 9.34 1.50
C LEU A 37 -4.07 8.01 1.90
N PHE A 38 -5.00 7.50 1.09
CA PHE A 38 -5.64 6.22 1.34
C PHE A 38 -4.63 5.07 1.30
N LEU A 39 -3.74 5.00 0.30
CA LEU A 39 -2.70 3.97 0.28
C LEU A 39 -1.73 4.09 1.47
N ALA A 40 -1.50 5.30 1.98
CA ALA A 40 -0.72 5.48 3.20
C ALA A 40 -1.47 4.97 4.45
N ASP A 41 -2.80 5.08 4.48
CA ASP A 41 -3.64 4.44 5.51
C ASP A 41 -3.54 2.91 5.41
N VAL A 42 -3.57 2.35 4.19
CA VAL A 42 -3.39 0.91 3.95
C VAL A 42 -2.02 0.43 4.42
N ALA A 43 -0.94 1.16 4.15
CA ALA A 43 0.40 0.82 4.65
C ALA A 43 0.47 0.82 6.19
N ARG A 44 -0.15 1.82 6.85
CA ARG A 44 -0.24 1.89 8.31
C ARG A 44 -1.07 0.76 8.89
N TRP A 45 -2.18 0.39 8.24
CA TRP A 45 -2.99 -0.76 8.63
C TRP A 45 -2.20 -2.06 8.48
N ALA A 46 -1.59 -2.29 7.32
CA ALA A 46 -0.80 -3.49 7.04
C ALA A 46 0.29 -3.68 8.09
N HIS A 47 1.02 -2.62 8.42
CA HIS A 47 2.07 -2.66 9.44
C HIS A 47 1.52 -3.06 10.83
N LYS A 48 0.36 -2.54 11.23
CA LYS A 48 -0.26 -2.85 12.54
C LYS A 48 -0.94 -4.22 12.57
N ALA A 49 -1.49 -4.66 11.45
CA ALA A 49 -2.27 -5.90 11.33
C ALA A 49 -1.38 -7.12 11.10
N LEU A 50 -0.16 -6.95 10.58
CA LEU A 50 0.70 -8.05 10.12
C LEU A 50 0.90 -9.17 11.16
N ASP A 51 1.07 -8.84 12.44
CA ASP A 51 1.25 -9.86 13.49
C ASP A 51 -0.05 -10.61 13.84
N ALA A 52 -1.20 -9.94 13.71
CA ALA A 52 -2.50 -10.48 14.07
C ALA A 52 -3.19 -11.21 12.92
N ASP A 53 -2.96 -10.74 11.69
CA ASP A 53 -3.53 -11.27 10.45
C ASP A 53 -2.49 -11.22 9.30
N PRO A 54 -1.47 -12.08 9.35
CA PRO A 54 -0.43 -12.12 8.32
C PRO A 54 -0.95 -12.60 6.95
N GLU A 55 -2.04 -13.37 6.92
CA GLU A 55 -2.63 -13.87 5.68
C GLU A 55 -3.38 -12.75 4.96
N GLY A 56 -4.28 -12.03 5.64
CA GLY A 56 -5.01 -10.91 5.04
C GLY A 56 -4.10 -9.75 4.62
N VAL A 57 -3.09 -9.42 5.43
CA VAL A 57 -2.06 -8.46 5.01
C VAL A 57 -1.26 -8.98 3.81
N GLY A 58 -0.97 -10.28 3.79
CA GLY A 58 -0.29 -10.91 2.67
C GLY A 58 -1.05 -10.78 1.36
N ASP A 59 -2.35 -11.09 1.38
CA ASP A 59 -3.20 -11.02 0.18
C ASP A 59 -3.28 -9.60 -0.39
N VAL A 60 -3.38 -8.58 0.47
CA VAL A 60 -3.37 -7.16 0.05
C VAL A 60 -2.02 -6.76 -0.56
N VAL A 61 -0.91 -7.18 0.06
CA VAL A 61 0.44 -6.87 -0.46
C VAL A 61 0.70 -7.57 -1.79
N ASP A 62 0.27 -8.82 -1.93
CA ASP A 62 0.41 -9.57 -3.19
C ASP A 62 -0.43 -8.93 -4.31
N TRP A 63 -1.64 -8.46 -3.99
CA TRP A 63 -2.46 -7.73 -4.96
C TRP A 63 -1.79 -6.43 -5.42
N LEU A 64 -1.20 -5.66 -4.50
CA LEU A 64 -0.48 -4.42 -4.84
C LEU A 64 0.76 -4.71 -5.69
N GLU A 65 1.46 -5.81 -5.42
CA GLU A 65 2.60 -6.28 -6.22
C GLU A 65 2.16 -6.64 -7.65
N ASP A 66 1.11 -7.46 -7.80
CA ASP A 66 0.59 -7.87 -9.10
C ASP A 66 0.10 -6.67 -9.93
N GLU A 67 -0.63 -5.75 -9.29
CA GLU A 67 -1.11 -4.52 -9.93
C GLU A 67 0.04 -3.60 -10.35
N PHE A 68 1.08 -3.46 -9.52
CA PHE A 68 2.25 -2.63 -9.84
C PHE A 68 2.95 -3.10 -11.13
N VAL A 69 3.05 -4.41 -11.35
CA VAL A 69 3.73 -5.00 -12.52
C VAL A 69 3.02 -4.65 -13.83
N ILE A 70 1.69 -4.55 -13.83
CA ILE A 70 0.89 -4.31 -15.03
C ILE A 70 0.39 -2.86 -15.16
N ALA A 71 0.54 -2.06 -14.11
CA ALA A 71 0.07 -0.68 -14.03
C ALA A 71 0.78 0.27 -15.01
N GLU A 72 0.08 1.34 -15.38
CA GLU A 72 0.69 2.47 -16.07
C GLU A 72 1.54 3.31 -15.09
N PRO A 73 2.49 4.14 -15.57
CA PRO A 73 3.40 4.89 -14.71
C PRO A 73 2.72 5.70 -13.59
N ALA A 74 1.55 6.28 -13.85
CA ALA A 74 0.82 7.06 -12.84
C ALA A 74 0.25 6.20 -11.69
N GLU A 75 -0.09 4.94 -11.95
CA GLU A 75 -0.53 3.99 -10.93
C GLU A 75 0.67 3.36 -10.20
N GLN A 76 1.78 3.14 -10.90
CA GLN A 76 3.06 2.74 -10.28
C GLN A 76 3.56 3.81 -9.30
N ASP A 77 3.55 5.09 -9.70
CA ASP A 77 3.89 6.22 -8.83
C ASP A 77 2.97 6.27 -7.61
N LEU A 78 1.68 6.00 -7.79
CA LEU A 78 0.71 5.96 -6.69
C LEU A 78 1.01 4.83 -5.71
N ILE A 79 1.27 3.61 -6.17
CA ILE A 79 1.61 2.49 -5.28
C ILE A 79 2.96 2.76 -4.59
N GLY A 80 3.97 3.23 -5.32
CA GLY A 80 5.28 3.52 -4.77
C GLY A 80 5.26 4.60 -3.69
N LEU A 81 4.73 5.78 -4.00
CA LEU A 81 4.73 6.92 -3.05
C LEU A 81 3.56 6.87 -2.07
N GLY A 82 2.43 6.28 -2.45
CA GLY A 82 1.26 6.16 -1.60
C GLY A 82 1.37 5.02 -0.59
N PHE A 83 1.87 3.86 -1.01
CA PHE A 83 1.98 2.68 -0.13
C PHE A 83 3.40 2.45 0.36
N VAL A 84 4.37 2.26 -0.55
CA VAL A 84 5.73 1.82 -0.17
C VAL A 84 6.45 2.89 0.66
N GLU A 85 6.45 4.16 0.24
CA GLU A 85 7.05 5.28 0.99
C GLU A 85 6.43 5.47 2.39
N ALA A 86 5.16 5.08 2.56
CA ALA A 86 4.45 5.21 3.83
C ALA A 86 4.80 4.10 4.84
N ILE A 87 5.53 3.07 4.44
CA ILE A 87 6.01 2.02 5.35
C ILE A 87 7.08 2.61 6.28
N PRO A 88 6.97 2.44 7.62
CA PRO A 88 8.00 2.93 8.53
C PRO A 88 9.39 2.38 8.21
N PHE A 89 10.43 3.18 8.45
CA PHE A 89 11.80 2.69 8.31
C PHE A 89 12.09 1.53 9.29
N PRO A 90 13.07 0.67 8.99
CA PRO A 90 13.57 -0.30 9.95
C PRO A 90 14.11 0.38 11.23
N PRO A 91 13.94 -0.25 12.41
CA PRO A 91 13.41 -1.59 12.61
C PRO A 91 11.88 -1.72 12.56
N GLU A 92 11.14 -0.62 12.68
CA GLU A 92 9.68 -0.65 12.87
C GLU A 92 8.95 -1.30 11.68
N GLY A 93 9.23 -0.88 10.44
CA GLY A 93 8.57 -1.46 9.26
C GLY A 93 9.24 -2.70 8.67
N ALA A 94 10.29 -3.23 9.31
CA ALA A 94 11.12 -4.29 8.72
C ALA A 94 10.32 -5.54 8.33
N ALA A 95 9.35 -5.96 9.15
CA ALA A 95 8.53 -7.13 8.86
C ALA A 95 7.65 -6.95 7.60
N LEU A 96 7.07 -5.75 7.42
CA LEU A 96 6.27 -5.44 6.23
C LEU A 96 7.15 -5.26 4.99
N LEU A 97 8.32 -4.62 5.13
CA LEU A 97 9.30 -4.50 4.05
C LEU A 97 9.80 -5.87 3.55
N LEU A 98 10.01 -6.83 4.46
CA LEU A 98 10.37 -8.22 4.12
C LEU A 98 9.22 -9.00 3.47
N ARG A 99 7.97 -8.53 3.59
CA ARG A 99 6.79 -9.15 2.99
C ARG A 99 6.55 -8.69 1.55
N LEU A 100 7.14 -7.56 1.13
CA LEU A 100 6.99 -7.05 -0.23
C LEU A 100 7.44 -8.08 -1.27
N GLY A 101 6.76 -8.09 -2.42
CA GLY A 101 7.21 -8.82 -3.58
C GLY A 101 8.42 -8.17 -4.25
N PRO A 102 8.98 -8.78 -5.30
CA PRO A 102 10.24 -8.33 -5.91
C PRO A 102 10.19 -6.92 -6.51
N ALA A 103 9.08 -6.51 -7.14
CA ALA A 103 8.95 -5.21 -7.75
C ALA A 103 8.81 -4.11 -6.69
N LEU A 104 7.96 -4.31 -5.68
CA LEU A 104 7.83 -3.34 -4.58
C LEU A 104 9.06 -3.30 -3.68
N THR A 105 9.80 -4.42 -3.55
CA THR A 105 11.13 -4.43 -2.90
C THR A 105 12.12 -3.55 -3.66
N HIS A 106 12.09 -3.57 -4.99
CA HIS A 106 12.95 -2.70 -5.81
C HIS A 106 12.62 -1.22 -5.57
N VAL A 107 11.34 -0.86 -5.55
CA VAL A 107 10.88 0.49 -5.21
C VAL A 107 11.35 0.89 -3.81
N ALA A 108 11.19 0.02 -2.82
CA ALA A 108 11.65 0.28 -1.45
C ALA A 108 13.18 0.52 -1.39
N ALA A 109 13.97 -0.17 -2.22
CA ALA A 109 15.41 0.06 -2.34
C ALA A 109 15.72 1.42 -2.97
N GLU A 110 15.02 1.81 -4.04
CA GLU A 110 15.18 3.11 -4.69
C GLU A 110 14.81 4.27 -3.77
N LEU A 111 13.80 4.07 -2.91
CA LEU A 111 13.41 5.01 -1.86
C LEU A 111 14.33 5.00 -0.63
N GLY A 112 15.31 4.09 -0.57
CA GLY A 112 16.25 3.97 0.54
C GLY A 112 15.66 3.40 1.83
N LEU A 113 14.52 2.72 1.77
CA LEU A 113 13.85 2.09 2.93
C LEU A 113 14.54 0.79 3.36
N LEU A 114 15.32 0.19 2.47
CA LEU A 114 16.11 -1.01 2.76
C LEU A 114 17.55 -0.63 3.12
N PRO A 115 18.16 -1.32 4.11
CA PRO A 115 19.56 -1.11 4.41
C PRO A 115 20.41 -1.41 3.17
N ALA A 116 21.48 -0.64 2.97
CA ALA A 116 22.46 -0.96 1.95
C ALA A 116 22.98 -2.38 2.19
N ALA A 117 22.98 -3.22 1.16
CA ALA A 117 23.62 -4.52 1.23
C ALA A 117 25.13 -4.29 1.38
N ASP A 118 25.69 -4.66 2.54
CA ASP A 118 27.13 -4.69 2.81
C ASP A 118 27.84 -5.76 1.96
#